data_AF-A0A5D4TG28-F1
#
_entry.id   AF-A0A5D4TG28-F1
#
_cell.length_a   1.000
_cell.length_b   1.000
_cell.length_c   1.000
_cell.angle_alpha   90.00
_cell.angle_beta   90.00
_cell.angle_gamma   90.00
#
_symmetry.space_group_name_H-M   'P 1'
#
loop_
_entity.id
_entity.type
_entity.pdbx_description
1 polymer ?
#
loop_
_entity_poly.entity_id
_entity_poly.type
_entity_poly.pdbx_seq_one_letter_code
_entity_poly.pdbx_strand_id
1 'polypeptide(L)'
;MREAPNYGEFYPKSLVPINKDDLVIFLEKVTDFECCDNYSHWLIALEGRAMGTGEDYYHWQVVVFPAEIGGGFDYKHPLYVSSFFLSIDEAIDYTSEVERIASDGQLYTIAG
;
A
#
# COMPACT_ATOMS: atom_id res chain seq x y z
N MET A 1 8.33 -14.44 -1.20
CA MET A 1 6.90 -14.76 -0.98
C MET A 1 6.52 -14.28 0.42
N ARG A 2 5.49 -13.44 0.58
CA ARG A 2 4.93 -13.09 1.90
C ARG A 2 4.21 -14.33 2.44
N GLU A 3 4.65 -14.89 3.57
CA GLU A 3 4.19 -16.21 4.06
C GLU A 3 2.77 -16.22 4.64
N ALA A 4 2.22 -15.08 5.05
CA ALA A 4 0.79 -14.83 5.23
C ALA A 4 0.62 -13.33 5.48
N PRO A 5 -0.47 -12.68 5.01
CA PRO A 5 -0.79 -11.33 5.44
C PRO A 5 -1.02 -11.34 6.96
N ASN A 6 -0.41 -10.40 7.69
CA ASN A 6 -0.68 -10.25 9.12
C ASN A 6 -2.07 -9.61 9.31
N TYR A 7 -3.13 -10.37 9.02
CA TYR A 7 -4.52 -9.89 9.12
C TYR A 7 -4.90 -9.43 10.54
N GLY A 8 -4.15 -9.83 11.57
CA GLY A 8 -4.35 -9.35 12.93
C GLY A 8 -3.95 -7.88 13.11
N GLU A 9 -2.98 -7.40 12.33
CA GLU A 9 -2.47 -6.03 12.42
C GLU A 9 -2.41 -5.35 11.04
N PHE A 10 -3.47 -5.54 10.24
CA PHE A 10 -3.62 -4.89 8.95
C PHE A 10 -4.85 -3.99 8.96
N TYR A 11 -4.64 -2.69 8.73
CA TYR A 11 -5.70 -1.68 8.83
C TYR A 11 -5.80 -0.90 7.52
N PRO A 12 -6.75 -1.26 6.64
CA PRO A 12 -7.12 -0.47 5.48
C PRO A 12 -7.57 0.93 5.92
N LYS A 13 -6.97 1.98 5.37
CA LYS A 13 -7.35 3.37 5.68
C LYS A 13 -8.15 4.01 4.57
N SER A 14 -7.65 3.95 3.34
CA SER A 14 -8.24 4.71 2.23
C SER A 14 -8.11 4.00 0.88
N LEU A 15 -9.09 4.26 0.03
CA LEU A 15 -9.14 3.87 -1.37
C LEU A 15 -9.08 5.14 -2.22
N VAL A 16 -7.94 5.39 -2.85
CA VAL A 16 -7.68 6.61 -3.63
C VAL A 16 -7.75 6.27 -5.11
N PRO A 17 -8.58 6.93 -5.94
CA PRO A 17 -8.61 6.68 -7.37
C PRO A 17 -7.22 6.87 -8.00
N ILE A 18 -6.83 5.96 -8.89
CA ILE A 18 -5.54 6.04 -9.59
C ILE A 18 -5.57 7.24 -10.54
N ASN A 19 -4.61 8.14 -10.41
CA ASN A 19 -4.42 9.24 -11.34
C ASN A 19 -3.99 8.71 -12.72
N LYS A 20 -4.33 9.42 -13.81
CA LYS A 20 -3.99 8.99 -15.18
C LYS A 20 -2.49 8.79 -15.38
N ASP A 21 -1.66 9.63 -14.78
CA ASP A 21 -0.21 9.55 -14.94
C ASP A 21 0.35 8.27 -14.29
N ASP A 22 -0.05 8.00 -13.04
CA ASP A 22 0.27 6.74 -12.35
C ASP A 22 -0.34 5.53 -13.07
N LEU A 23 -1.54 5.65 -13.64
CA LEU A 23 -2.21 4.55 -14.36
C LEU A 23 -1.40 4.13 -15.60
N VAL A 24 -0.88 5.08 -16.36
CA VAL A 24 -0.06 4.77 -17.54
C VAL A 24 1.19 4.01 -17.12
N ILE A 25 1.90 4.49 -16.10
CA ILE A 25 3.12 3.83 -15.60
C ILE A 25 2.80 2.45 -15.04
N PHE A 26 1.66 2.30 -14.36
CA PHE A 26 1.20 1.01 -13.83
C PHE A 26 0.94 0.01 -14.95
N LEU A 27 0.20 0.40 -15.99
CA LEU A 27 -0.08 -0.46 -17.14
C LEU A 27 1.19 -0.82 -17.94
N GLU A 28 2.18 0.07 -17.99
CA GLU A 28 3.48 -0.22 -18.62
C GLU A 28 4.32 -1.23 -17.82
N LYS A 29 4.25 -1.18 -16.49
CA LYS A 29 5.08 -2.02 -15.61
C LYS A 29 4.47 -3.38 -15.33
N VAL A 30 3.15 -3.51 -15.34
CA VAL A 30 2.51 -4.80 -15.09
C VAL A 30 2.37 -5.58 -16.38
N THR A 31 3.22 -6.59 -16.52
CA THR A 31 3.23 -7.51 -17.68
C THR A 31 2.16 -8.60 -17.61
N ASP A 32 1.58 -8.85 -16.43
CA ASP A 32 0.51 -9.83 -16.23
C ASP A 32 -0.87 -9.19 -16.39
N PHE A 33 -1.37 -9.23 -17.62
CA PHE A 33 -2.62 -8.63 -18.08
C PHE A 33 -3.88 -9.17 -17.35
N GLU A 34 -3.81 -10.32 -16.67
CA GLU A 34 -5.01 -11.00 -16.14
C GLU A 34 -5.60 -10.39 -14.86
N CYS A 35 -4.89 -9.50 -14.16
CA CYS A 35 -5.40 -8.86 -12.92
C CYS A 35 -5.62 -7.35 -13.03
N CYS A 36 -5.08 -6.68 -14.06
CA CYS A 36 -5.01 -5.21 -14.11
C CYS A 36 -6.29 -4.49 -14.52
N ASP A 37 -7.16 -5.12 -15.31
CA ASP A 37 -8.30 -4.44 -15.93
C ASP A 37 -9.32 -3.89 -14.91
N ASN A 38 -9.28 -4.36 -13.66
CA ASN A 38 -10.21 -3.91 -12.61
C ASN A 38 -9.59 -2.93 -11.59
N TYR A 39 -8.26 -2.75 -11.60
CA TYR A 39 -7.61 -1.87 -10.63
C TYR A 39 -7.78 -0.42 -11.03
N SER A 40 -8.57 0.28 -10.25
CA SER A 40 -8.97 1.67 -10.46
C SER A 40 -8.59 2.57 -9.30
N HIS A 41 -8.16 1.98 -8.18
CA HIS A 41 -7.83 2.66 -6.94
C HIS A 41 -6.51 2.13 -6.37
N TRP A 42 -5.87 2.95 -5.55
CA TRP A 42 -4.81 2.59 -4.63
C TRP A 42 -5.42 2.36 -3.25
N LEU A 43 -5.25 1.16 -2.71
CA LEU A 43 -5.55 0.87 -1.31
C LEU A 43 -4.34 1.24 -0.47
N ILE A 44 -4.48 2.24 0.39
CA ILE A 44 -3.47 2.65 1.37
C ILE A 44 -3.86 2.03 2.71
N ALA A 45 -2.92 1.30 3.31
CA ALA A 45 -3.15 0.56 4.54
C ALA A 45 -1.92 0.60 5.45
N LEU A 46 -2.16 0.32 6.74
CA LEU A 46 -1.14 0.13 7.75
C LEU A 46 -0.94 -1.36 7.98
N GLU A 47 0.32 -1.77 8.09
CA GLU A 47 0.70 -3.14 8.43
C GLU A 47 1.63 -3.11 9.65
N GLY A 48 1.20 -3.78 10.73
CA GLY A 48 2.00 -4.02 11.92
C GLY A 48 2.81 -5.31 11.78
N ARG A 49 4.08 -5.27 12.16
CA ARG A 49 4.98 -6.42 12.15
C ARG A 49 5.85 -6.45 13.41
N ALA A 50 5.90 -7.59 14.09
CA ALA A 50 6.90 -7.84 15.12
C ALA A 50 8.26 -8.10 14.44
N MET A 51 9.32 -7.41 14.84
CA MET A 51 10.64 -7.54 14.20
C MET A 51 11.46 -8.70 14.76
N GLY A 52 11.12 -9.20 15.95
CA GLY A 52 11.80 -10.34 16.55
C GLY A 52 10.91 -11.18 17.47
N THR A 53 11.37 -12.41 17.74
CA THR A 53 10.81 -13.25 18.81
C THR A 53 11.13 -12.61 20.17
N GLY A 54 10.12 -12.05 20.84
CA GLY A 54 10.25 -11.46 22.18
C GLY A 54 10.17 -9.93 22.22
N GLU A 55 9.83 -9.26 21.13
CA GLU A 55 9.41 -7.85 21.19
C GLU A 55 7.95 -7.75 21.62
N ASP A 56 7.68 -6.94 22.64
CA ASP A 56 6.34 -6.67 23.15
C ASP A 56 5.61 -5.57 22.36
N TYR A 57 6.19 -5.07 21.27
CA TYR A 57 5.63 -3.98 20.48
C TYR A 57 5.73 -4.23 18.97
N TYR A 58 4.79 -3.66 18.22
CA TYR A 58 4.74 -3.76 16.77
C TYR A 58 5.43 -2.57 16.13
N HIS A 59 6.19 -2.85 15.08
CA HIS A 59 6.63 -1.84 14.12
C HIS A 59 5.59 -1.70 13.03
N TRP A 60 5.34 -0.47 12.61
CA TRP A 60 4.28 -0.14 11.66
C TRP A 60 4.86 0.28 10.33
N GLN A 61 4.22 -0.05 9.23
CA GLN A 61 4.59 0.45 7.92
C GLN A 61 3.33 0.79 7.13
N VAL A 62 3.47 1.72 6.19
CA VAL A 62 2.42 2.08 5.24
C VAL A 62 2.66 1.29 3.96
N VAL A 63 1.61 0.63 3.49
CA VAL A 63 1.63 -0.18 2.27
C VAL A 63 0.55 0.33 1.31
N VAL A 64 0.86 0.29 0.02
CA VAL A 64 -0.04 0.71 -1.04
C VAL A 64 -0.20 -0.43 -2.02
N PHE A 65 -1.44 -0.84 -2.27
CA PHE A 65 -1.77 -1.91 -3.21
C PHE A 65 -2.65 -1.39 -4.35
N PRO A 66 -2.51 -1.93 -5.56
CA PRO A 66 -3.53 -1.77 -6.58
C PRO A 66 -4.83 -2.44 -6.12
N ALA A 67 -5.94 -1.73 -6.30
CA ALA A 67 -7.24 -2.12 -5.80
C ALA A 67 -8.38 -1.75 -6.75
N GLU A 68 -9.46 -2.51 -6.68
CA GLU A 68 -10.73 -2.26 -7.32
C GLU A 68 -11.56 -1.28 -6.49
N ILE A 69 -12.55 -0.62 -7.11
CA ILE A 69 -13.50 0.26 -6.39
C ILE A 69 -14.26 -0.46 -5.27
N GLY A 70 -14.44 -1.78 -5.37
CA GLY A 70 -15.07 -2.62 -4.35
C GLY A 70 -14.15 -2.99 -3.18
N GLY A 71 -12.89 -2.55 -3.19
CA GLY A 71 -11.90 -2.87 -2.16
C GLY A 71 -11.22 -4.22 -2.31
N GLY A 72 -11.41 -4.93 -3.42
CA GLY A 72 -10.56 -6.08 -3.79
C GLY A 72 -9.16 -5.56 -4.17
N PHE A 73 -8.08 -6.13 -3.64
CA PHE A 73 -6.73 -5.63 -3.86
C PHE A 73 -5.69 -6.75 -4.00
N ASP A 74 -4.59 -6.47 -4.69
CA ASP A 74 -3.49 -7.43 -4.83
C ASP A 74 -2.54 -7.37 -3.63
N TYR A 75 -2.83 -8.14 -2.58
CA TYR A 75 -1.98 -8.22 -1.41
C TYR A 75 -0.56 -8.78 -1.69
N LYS A 76 -0.36 -9.48 -2.81
CA LYS A 76 0.92 -10.13 -3.14
C LYS A 76 1.92 -9.13 -3.71
N HIS A 77 1.43 -8.11 -4.42
CA HIS A 77 2.24 -7.14 -5.15
C HIS A 77 1.91 -5.71 -4.68
N PRO A 78 2.40 -5.29 -3.50
CA PRO A 78 2.33 -3.88 -3.13
C PRO A 78 3.09 -3.03 -4.15
N LEU A 79 2.51 -1.90 -4.52
CA LEU A 79 3.20 -0.87 -5.28
C LEU A 79 4.26 -0.20 -4.43
N TYR A 80 3.91 0.14 -3.19
CA TYR A 80 4.78 0.86 -2.26
C TYR A 80 4.73 0.22 -0.88
N VAL A 81 5.88 0.21 -0.21
CA VAL A 81 6.04 -0.19 1.18
C VAL A 81 7.00 0.82 1.81
N SER A 82 6.56 1.53 2.85
CA SER A 82 7.39 2.49 3.54
C SER A 82 8.47 1.80 4.38
N SER A 83 9.40 2.61 4.92
CA SER A 83 10.18 2.18 6.07
C SER A 83 9.30 1.95 7.30
N PHE A 84 9.83 1.23 8.29
CA PHE A 84 9.13 0.98 9.53
C PHE A 84 9.15 2.22 10.45
N PHE A 85 8.00 2.49 11.04
CA PHE A 85 7.74 3.44 12.11
C PHE A 85 7.68 2.70 13.45
N LEU A 86 8.08 3.38 14.51
CA LEU A 86 8.06 2.83 15.87
C LEU A 86 6.69 2.96 16.51
N SER A 87 5.88 3.91 16.06
CA SER A 87 4.52 4.13 16.55
C SER A 87 3.48 4.05 15.43
N ILE A 88 2.27 3.63 15.80
CA ILE A 88 1.15 3.64 14.86
C ILE A 88 0.74 5.07 14.48
N ASP A 89 0.89 6.03 15.40
CA ASP A 89 0.53 7.43 15.18
C ASP A 89 1.40 8.04 14.07
N GLU A 90 2.71 7.81 14.09
CA GLU A 90 3.62 8.24 13.01
C GLU A 90 3.22 7.63 11.66
N ALA A 91 2.85 6.35 11.65
CA ALA A 91 2.42 5.68 10.43
C ALA A 91 1.07 6.24 9.93
N ILE A 92 0.11 6.52 10.82
CA ILE A 92 -1.18 7.16 10.49
C ILE A 92 -0.95 8.55 9.92
N ASP A 93 -0.07 9.35 10.51
CA ASP A 93 0.26 10.67 9.98
C ASP A 93 0.85 10.55 8.57
N TYR A 94 1.77 9.60 8.39
CA TYR A 94 2.40 9.35 7.09
C TYR A 94 1.41 8.89 6.01
N THR A 95 0.39 8.08 6.34
CA THR A 95 -0.62 7.70 5.34
C THR A 95 -1.33 8.90 4.71
N SER A 96 -1.50 10.01 5.44
CA SER A 96 -2.14 11.22 4.89
C SER A 96 -1.25 11.90 3.83
N GLU A 97 0.07 11.84 3.99
CA GLU A 97 1.01 12.31 2.97
C GLU A 97 1.02 11.38 1.75
N VAL A 98 0.96 10.05 1.97
CA VAL A 98 0.85 9.06 0.88
C VAL A 98 -0.45 9.23 0.09
N GLU A 99 -1.58 9.52 0.75
CA GLU A 99 -2.86 9.84 0.12
C GLU A 99 -2.77 11.05 -0.81
N ARG A 100 -2.07 12.10 -0.35
CA ARG A 100 -1.84 13.31 -1.15
C ARG A 100 -0.98 13.01 -2.38
N ILE A 101 0.15 12.31 -2.19
CA ILE A 101 1.04 11.90 -3.28
C ILE A 101 0.30 11.02 -4.30
N ALA A 102 -0.53 10.09 -3.84
CA ALA A 102 -1.35 9.23 -4.69
C ALA A 102 -2.38 10.02 -5.52
N SER A 103 -3.04 10.98 -4.88
CA SER A 103 -4.02 11.86 -5.54
C SER A 103 -3.35 12.73 -6.61
N ASP A 104 -2.13 13.19 -6.34
CA ASP A 104 -1.33 14.01 -7.25
C ASP A 104 -0.71 13.19 -8.41
N GLY A 105 -0.86 11.86 -8.43
CA GLY A 105 -0.29 11.01 -9.46
C GLY A 105 1.22 10.86 -9.36
N GLN A 106 1.76 10.90 -8.14
CA GLN A 106 3.19 10.90 -7.86
C GLN A 106 3.63 9.67 -7.05
N LEU A 107 2.81 8.62 -6.94
CA LEU A 107 3.16 7.43 -6.15
C LEU A 107 4.46 6.77 -6.63
N TYR A 108 4.71 6.78 -7.94
CA TYR A 108 5.96 6.25 -8.50
C TYR A 108 7.22 7.05 -8.12
N THR A 109 7.09 8.25 -7.56
CA THR A 109 8.24 9.02 -7.06
C THR A 109 8.75 8.50 -5.72
N ILE A 110 7.88 7.83 -4.94
CA ILE A 110 8.22 7.23 -3.64
C ILE A 110 8.34 5.70 -3.72
N ALA A 111 7.78 5.06 -4.74
CA ALA A 111 7.83 3.62 -4.98
C ALA A 111 9.15 3.11 -5.62
N GLY A 112 10.29 3.75 -5.30
CA GLY A 112 11.61 3.47 -5.86
C GLY A 112 12.35 2.31 -5.22
#